data_AF-A0A1Y1LQC1-F1
#
_entry.id   AF-A0A1Y1LQC1-F1
#
_cell.length_a   1.000
_cell.length_b   1.000
_cell.length_c   1.000
_cell.angle_alpha   90.00
_cell.angle_beta   90.00
_cell.angle_gamma   90.00
#
_symmetry.space_group_name_H-M   'P 1'
#
loop_
_entity.id
_entity.type
_entity.pdbx_description
1 polymer ?
#
loop_
_entity_poly.entity_id
_entity_poly.type
_entity_poly.pdbx_seq_one_letter_code
_entity_poly.pdbx_strand_id
1 'polypeptide(L)'
;MIDTTHRLRKNANRPDQARGIIIKFVRRLDKEEFMRLKRVKRELKVSDLGSDFRNLIKQDNYIYVNDSLTVTNKILLNKAREFKKQNNVKYLWIRNGKIFMRVNEQSRVYEIKSSNDLRDVH
;
A
#
# COMPACT_ATOMS: atom_id res chain seq x y z
N MET A 1 8.39 17.24 -3.76
CA MET A 1 9.81 17.17 -3.35
C MET A 1 9.99 16.11 -2.26
N ILE A 2 11.03 15.28 -2.39
CA ILE A 2 11.40 14.25 -1.41
C ILE A 2 12.26 14.91 -0.31
N ASP A 3 11.97 14.58 0.95
CA ASP A 3 12.72 15.04 2.13
C ASP A 3 13.86 14.08 2.47
N THR A 4 13.54 12.77 2.61
CA THR A 4 14.55 11.76 2.92
C THR A 4 14.20 10.40 2.34
N THR A 5 15.21 9.57 2.14
CA THR A 5 15.05 8.18 1.67
C THR A 5 16.04 7.27 2.35
N HIS A 6 15.60 6.09 2.77
CA HIS A 6 16.51 5.06 3.28
C HIS A 6 16.03 3.64 2.96
N ARG A 7 16.97 2.69 3.01
CA ARG A 7 16.66 1.26 2.86
C ARG A 7 16.18 0.71 4.19
N LEU A 8 15.11 -0.09 4.14
CA LEU A 8 14.65 -0.87 5.27
C LEU A 8 15.59 -2.03 5.57
N ARG A 9 15.51 -2.55 6.79
CA ARG A 9 16.22 -3.77 7.19
C ARG A 9 15.82 -4.95 6.30
N LYS A 10 16.75 -5.87 6.07
CA LYS A 10 16.48 -7.10 5.32
C LYS A 10 15.43 -7.93 6.06
N ASN A 11 14.42 -8.39 5.33
CA ASN A 11 13.41 -9.27 5.90
C ASN A 11 13.98 -10.69 5.96
N ALA A 12 14.16 -11.23 7.17
CA ALA A 12 14.69 -12.58 7.36
C ALA A 12 13.81 -13.65 6.70
N ASN A 13 12.50 -13.43 6.65
CA ASN A 13 11.54 -14.35 6.03
C ASN A 13 11.54 -14.29 4.49
N ARG A 14 12.27 -13.34 3.89
CA ARG A 14 12.39 -13.16 2.43
C ARG A 14 13.82 -12.75 2.06
N PRO A 15 14.79 -13.66 2.20
CA PRO A 15 16.20 -13.34 2.06
C PRO A 15 16.60 -12.95 0.63
N ASP A 16 15.87 -13.45 -0.38
CA ASP A 16 16.13 -13.16 -1.78
C ASP A 16 15.42 -11.89 -2.28
N GLN A 17 14.51 -11.33 -1.47
CA GLN A 17 13.81 -10.12 -1.83
C GLN A 17 14.70 -8.89 -1.57
N ALA A 18 14.77 -8.00 -2.56
CA ALA A 18 15.41 -6.71 -2.41
C ALA A 18 14.84 -5.92 -1.21
N ARG A 19 15.72 -5.25 -0.46
CA ARG A 19 15.33 -4.42 0.68
C ARG A 19 14.39 -3.31 0.23
N GLY A 20 13.25 -3.15 0.93
CA GLY A 20 12.33 -2.05 0.67
C GLY A 20 13.00 -0.69 0.85
N ILE A 21 12.49 0.32 0.15
CA ILE A 21 12.88 1.72 0.31
C ILE A 21 11.71 2.44 0.98
N ILE A 22 12.00 3.28 1.96
CA ILE A 22 11.03 4.20 2.53
C ILE A 22 11.41 5.62 2.14
N ILE A 23 10.39 6.39 1.75
CA ILE A 23 10.52 7.75 1.23
C ILE A 23 9.64 8.65 2.11
N LYS A 24 10.22 9.76 2.57
CA LYS A 24 9.48 10.86 3.21
C LYS A 24 9.38 12.00 2.21
N PHE A 25 8.18 12.54 2.04
CA PHE A 25 7.95 13.73 1.22
C PHE A 25 7.95 14.97 2.12
N VAL A 26 8.41 16.10 1.58
CA VAL A 26 8.34 17.40 2.27
C VAL A 26 6.87 17.79 2.46
N ARG A 27 6.09 17.74 1.38
CA ARG A 27 4.67 18.11 1.38
C ARG A 27 3.80 16.87 1.33
N ARG A 28 2.75 16.89 2.13
CA ARG A 28 1.69 15.87 2.08
C ARG A 28 1.06 15.77 0.69
N LEU A 29 0.81 16.89 0.04
CA LEU A 29 0.20 16.94 -1.30
C LEU A 29 1.02 16.18 -2.35
N ASP A 30 2.35 16.32 -2.32
CA ASP A 30 3.24 15.61 -3.26
C ASP A 30 3.13 14.08 -3.09
N LYS A 31 3.06 13.62 -1.84
CA LYS A 31 2.86 12.20 -1.51
C LYS A 31 1.50 11.70 -1.97
N GLU A 32 0.45 12.50 -1.77
CA GLU A 32 -0.91 12.14 -2.18
C GLU A 32 -1.03 12.05 -3.70
N GLU A 33 -0.42 12.99 -4.43
CA GLU A 33 -0.39 13.01 -5.88
C GLU A 33 0.44 11.85 -6.44
N PHE A 34 1.61 11.57 -5.88
CA PHE A 34 2.42 10.41 -6.25
C PHE A 34 1.64 9.09 -6.10
N MET A 35 0.93 8.91 -4.97
CA MET A 35 0.10 7.73 -4.75
C MET A 35 -1.14 7.68 -5.66
N ARG A 36 -1.65 8.83 -6.12
CA ARG A 36 -2.75 8.92 -7.10
C ARG A 36 -2.25 8.48 -8.48
N LEU A 37 -1.13 9.03 -8.95
CA LEU A 37 -0.51 8.69 -10.23
C LEU A 37 -0.14 7.21 -10.29
N LYS A 38 0.42 6.65 -9.20
CA LYS A 38 0.68 5.21 -9.10
C LYS A 38 -0.57 4.36 -9.31
N ARG A 39 -1.72 4.78 -8.77
CA ARG A 39 -2.99 4.06 -8.93
C ARG A 39 -3.48 4.10 -10.38
N VAL A 40 -3.27 5.22 -11.07
CA VAL A 40 -3.59 5.35 -12.50
C VAL A 40 -2.69 4.46 -13.35
N LYS A 41 -1.36 4.45 -13.07
CA LYS A 41 -0.38 3.60 -13.78
C LYS A 41 -0.60 2.10 -13.55
N ARG A 42 -1.23 1.71 -12.43
CA ARG A 42 -1.52 0.34 -11.97
C ARG A 42 -0.27 -0.49 -11.71
N GLU A 43 0.41 -0.90 -12.77
CA GLU A 43 1.62 -1.70 -12.79
C GLU A 43 2.82 -0.81 -13.06
N LEU A 44 3.80 -0.90 -12.17
CA LEU A 44 5.08 -0.23 -12.33
C LEU A 44 6.14 -1.32 -12.41
N LYS A 45 6.91 -1.35 -13.50
CA LYS A 45 8.00 -2.30 -13.72
C LYS A 45 9.32 -1.57 -13.61
N VAL A 46 10.40 -2.30 -13.32
CA VAL A 46 11.74 -1.72 -13.31
C VAL A 46 12.13 -1.18 -14.69
N SER A 47 11.64 -1.79 -15.77
CA SER A 47 11.82 -1.30 -17.14
C SER A 47 11.11 0.04 -17.43
N ASP A 48 10.10 0.43 -16.65
CA ASP A 48 9.47 1.76 -16.75
C ASP A 48 10.39 2.89 -16.24
N LEU A 49 11.48 2.57 -15.52
CA LEU A 49 12.40 3.58 -14.96
C LEU A 49 13.42 4.11 -15.98
N GLY A 50 13.47 3.55 -17.18
CA GLY A 50 14.37 3.96 -18.25
C GLY A 50 15.28 2.84 -18.77
N SER A 51 15.96 3.12 -19.87
CA SER A 51 16.85 2.18 -20.57
C SER A 51 17.95 1.63 -19.69
N ASP A 52 18.51 2.46 -18.81
CA ASP A 52 19.68 2.12 -18.00
C ASP A 52 19.37 1.00 -17.00
N PHE A 53 18.13 0.94 -16.52
CA PHE A 53 17.69 -0.11 -15.61
C PHE A 53 17.36 -1.40 -16.33
N ARG A 54 16.97 -1.35 -17.62
CA ARG A 54 16.56 -2.52 -18.40
C ARG A 54 17.67 -3.55 -18.54
N ASN A 55 18.92 -3.10 -18.64
CA ASN A 55 20.09 -3.97 -18.77
C ASN A 55 20.58 -4.54 -17.43
N LEU A 56 20.10 -4.02 -16.30
CA LEU A 56 20.50 -4.45 -14.95
C LEU A 56 19.61 -5.56 -14.37
N ILE A 57 18.48 -5.85 -15.01
CA ILE A 57 17.50 -6.83 -14.54
C ILE A 57 17.43 -8.03 -15.47
N LYS A 58 17.62 -9.23 -14.90
CA LYS A 58 17.44 -10.51 -15.62
C LYS A 58 15.97 -10.83 -15.91
N GLN A 59 15.04 -10.22 -15.17
CA GLN A 59 13.60 -10.44 -15.30
C GLN A 59 12.84 -9.13 -14.99
N ASP A 60 11.74 -8.91 -15.70
CA ASP A 60 10.88 -7.73 -15.56
C ASP A 60 10.17 -7.77 -14.20
N ASN A 61 10.78 -7.13 -13.20
CA ASN A 61 10.29 -7.14 -11.83
C ASN A 61 9.28 -6.00 -11.60
N TYR A 62 8.19 -6.31 -10.91
CA TYR A 62 7.21 -5.32 -10.47
C TYR A 62 7.72 -4.52 -9.27
N ILE A 63 7.48 -3.21 -9.31
CA ILE A 63 7.72 -2.26 -8.23
C ILE A 63 6.41 -2.04 -7.47
N TYR A 64 6.43 -2.40 -6.19
CA TYR A 64 5.30 -2.19 -5.30
C TYR A 64 5.50 -0.90 -4.49
N VAL A 65 4.52 -0.01 -4.58
CA VAL A 65 4.47 1.24 -3.83
C VAL A 65 3.24 1.22 -2.94
N ASN A 66 3.45 1.28 -1.64
CA ASN A 66 2.41 1.20 -0.62
C ASN A 66 2.57 2.34 0.40
N ASP A 67 1.47 2.69 1.06
CA ASP A 67 1.51 3.58 2.23
C ASP A 67 2.31 2.94 3.37
N SER A 68 3.20 3.72 4.00
CA SER A 68 3.85 3.32 5.24
C SER A 68 2.86 3.46 6.39
N LEU A 69 2.42 2.33 6.95
CA LEU A 69 1.49 2.29 8.07
C LEU A 69 2.20 2.23 9.41
N THR A 70 1.58 2.84 10.42
CA THR A 70 1.93 2.64 11.82
C THR A 70 1.73 1.17 12.21
N VAL A 71 2.38 0.71 13.28
CA VAL A 71 2.20 -0.66 13.79
C VAL A 71 0.73 -0.94 14.10
N THR A 72 0.06 0.01 14.77
CA THR A 72 -1.38 -0.07 15.07
C THR A 72 -2.22 -0.25 13.80
N ASN A 73 -1.97 0.53 12.74
CA ASN A 73 -2.73 0.40 11.50
C ASN A 73 -2.40 -0.90 10.75
N LYS A 74 -1.19 -1.45 10.87
CA LYS A 74 -0.87 -2.78 10.31
C LYS A 74 -1.67 -3.88 11.02
N ILE A 75 -1.77 -3.82 12.33
CA ILE A 75 -2.58 -4.76 13.13
C ILE A 75 -4.06 -4.63 12.74
N LEU A 76 -4.57 -3.39 12.68
CA LEU A 76 -5.96 -3.14 12.29
C LEU A 76 -6.26 -3.62 10.87
N LEU A 77 -5.34 -3.41 9.92
CA LEU A 77 -5.47 -3.90 8.55
C LEU A 77 -5.54 -5.43 8.49
N ASN A 78 -4.75 -6.13 9.31
CA ASN A 78 -4.82 -7.59 9.37
C ASN A 78 -6.19 -8.06 9.90
N LYS A 79 -6.70 -7.46 10.98
CA LYS A 79 -8.05 -7.73 11.48
C LYS A 79 -9.13 -7.43 10.43
N ALA A 80 -8.99 -6.31 9.70
CA ALA A 80 -9.90 -5.95 8.62
C ALA A 80 -9.87 -6.97 7.45
N ARG A 81 -8.71 -7.56 7.14
CA ARG A 81 -8.60 -8.66 6.14
C ARG A 81 -9.30 -9.93 6.61
N GLU A 82 -9.16 -10.27 7.88
CA GLU A 82 -9.85 -11.43 8.48
C GLU A 82 -11.37 -11.22 8.45
N PHE A 83 -11.84 -10.06 8.90
CA PHE A 83 -13.25 -9.68 8.84
C PHE A 83 -13.79 -9.72 7.41
N LYS A 84 -13.01 -9.18 6.45
CA LYS A 84 -13.36 -9.20 5.02
C LYS A 84 -13.64 -10.64 4.53
N LYS A 85 -12.77 -11.58 4.89
CA LYS A 85 -12.88 -13.00 4.50
C LYS A 85 -14.10 -13.67 5.15
N GLN A 86 -14.41 -13.33 6.40
CA GLN A 86 -15.51 -13.94 7.15
C GLN A 86 -16.88 -13.41 6.74
N ASN A 87 -16.98 -12.14 6.32
CA ASN A 87 -18.25 -11.44 6.10
C ASN A 87 -18.51 -11.11 4.62
N ASN A 88 -17.82 -11.77 3.68
CA ASN A 88 -17.97 -11.55 2.23
C ASN A 88 -17.87 -10.09 1.78
N VAL A 89 -17.06 -9.28 2.48
CA VAL A 89 -16.85 -7.87 2.09
C VAL A 89 -15.99 -7.85 0.82
N LYS A 90 -16.45 -7.19 -0.24
CA LYS A 90 -15.76 -7.20 -1.54
C LYS A 90 -14.49 -6.33 -1.56
N TYR A 91 -14.54 -5.16 -0.93
CA TYR A 91 -13.48 -4.17 -1.04
C TYR A 91 -12.84 -3.84 0.31
N LEU A 92 -11.50 -3.81 0.32
CA LEU A 92 -10.66 -3.34 1.41
C LEU A 92 -9.46 -2.64 0.80
N TRP A 93 -9.23 -1.38 1.13
CA TRP A 93 -8.11 -0.62 0.59
C TRP A 93 -7.58 0.39 1.61
N ILE A 94 -6.40 0.91 1.30
CA ILE A 94 -5.75 1.96 2.08
C ILE A 94 -5.67 3.21 1.22
N ARG A 95 -5.94 4.36 1.81
CA ARG A 95 -5.68 5.65 1.20
C ARG A 95 -5.21 6.63 2.26
N ASN A 96 -4.01 7.15 2.10
CA ASN A 96 -3.44 8.15 3.01
C ASN A 96 -3.32 7.63 4.45
N GLY A 97 -2.92 6.37 4.58
CA GLY A 97 -2.75 5.72 5.88
C GLY A 97 -4.05 5.31 6.59
N LYS A 98 -5.21 5.68 6.03
CA LYS A 98 -6.55 5.29 6.49
C LYS A 98 -7.00 4.01 5.80
N ILE A 99 -7.72 3.17 6.53
CA ILE A 99 -8.24 1.88 6.06
C ILE A 99 -9.71 2.07 5.73
N PHE A 100 -10.13 1.55 4.58
CA PHE A 100 -11.51 1.64 4.11
C PHE A 100 -12.05 0.29 3.70
N MET A 101 -13.34 0.06 3.96
CA MET A 101 -14.06 -1.14 3.58
C MET A 101 -15.38 -0.79 2.89
N ARG A 102 -15.80 -1.66 1.98
CA ARG A 102 -17.08 -1.56 1.28
C ARG A 102 -17.57 -2.96 0.91
N VAL A 103 -18.80 -3.28 1.30
CA VAL A 103 -19.36 -4.64 1.13
C VAL A 103 -19.55 -4.99 -0.34
N ASN A 104 -20.23 -4.15 -1.11
CA ASN A 104 -20.40 -4.31 -2.56
C ASN A 104 -20.46 -2.94 -3.27
N GLU A 105 -20.70 -2.93 -4.57
CA GLU A 105 -20.78 -1.72 -5.40
C GLU A 105 -21.91 -0.75 -5.04
N GLN A 106 -22.91 -1.19 -4.27
CA GLN A 106 -24.07 -0.40 -3.85
C GLN A 106 -23.96 0.08 -2.40
N SER A 107 -23.24 -0.66 -1.54
CA SER A 107 -23.03 -0.28 -0.14
C SER A 107 -22.24 1.01 0.02
N ARG A 108 -22.36 1.67 1.17
CA ARG A 108 -21.52 2.82 1.53
C ARG A 108 -20.07 2.40 1.83
N VAL A 109 -19.17 3.38 1.86
CA VAL A 109 -17.77 3.20 2.27
C VAL A 109 -17.64 3.48 3.76
N TYR A 110 -16.98 2.57 4.48
CA TYR A 110 -16.65 2.68 5.89
C TYR A 110 -15.17 3.02 6.06
N GLU A 111 -14.85 4.04 6.86
CA GLU A 111 -13.47 4.29 7.33
C GLU A 111 -13.26 3.51 8.65
N ILE A 112 -12.31 2.58 8.66
CA ILE A 112 -12.00 1.75 9.83
C ILE A 112 -10.84 2.38 10.59
N LYS A 113 -11.17 3.07 11.68
CA LYS A 113 -10.24 3.73 12.61
C LYS A 113 -9.92 2.83 13.81
N SER A 114 -10.82 1.93 14.16
CA SER A 114 -10.67 0.98 15.27
C SER A 114 -11.22 -0.41 14.93
N SER A 115 -10.94 -1.40 15.79
CA SER A 115 -11.55 -2.74 15.63
C SER A 115 -13.07 -2.75 15.87
N ASN A 116 -13.63 -1.76 16.60
CA ASN A 116 -15.07 -1.69 16.83
C ASN A 116 -15.83 -1.30 15.57
N ASP A 117 -15.23 -0.43 14.73
CA ASP A 117 -15.84 0.05 13.48
C ASP A 117 -16.13 -1.09 12.49
N LEU A 118 -15.48 -2.25 12.65
CA LEU A 118 -15.77 -3.44 11.84
C LEU A 118 -17.20 -3.94 12.05
N ARG A 119 -17.79 -3.72 13.23
CA ARG A 119 -19.18 -4.14 13.54
C ARG A 119 -20.21 -3.36 12.73
N ASP A 120 -19.86 -2.18 12.27
CA ASP A 120 -20.76 -1.31 11.52
C ASP A 120 -20.76 -1.66 10.02
N VAL A 121 -19.85 -2.51 9.55
CA VAL A 121 -19.68 -2.86 8.14
C VAL A 121 -20.76 -3.86 7.71
N HIS A 122 -21.75 -3.36 6.98
CA HIS A 122 -22.83 -4.11 6.31
C HIS A 122 -23.10 -3.55 4.90
#